data_AF-A0A2D4I5P0-F1
#
_entry.id   AF-A0A2D4I5P0-F1
#
_cell.length_a   1.000
_cell.length_b   1.000
_cell.length_c   1.000
_cell.angle_alpha   90.00
_cell.angle_beta   90.00
_cell.angle_gamma   90.00
#
_symmetry.space_group_name_H-M   'P 1'
#
loop_
_entity.id
_entity.type
_entity.pdbx_description
1 polymer ?
#
loop_
_entity_poly.entity_id
_entity_poly.type
_entity_poly.pdbx_seq_one_letter_code
_entity_poly.pdbx_strand_id
1 'polypeptide(L)'
;LYPPTAAKITHCGHIFCWACILHYLSLGEKTWSKCPICYGSIHKKDLKSVVALETRQYAIGDTITMHLMQRKKGALMALPKSALAHVEQPIHLGDKPHSQYSKLLLASEAQVLQQVILEEKMALLHQYEEEKHTPEACFIEAALQELKDREGHLMTDGDVPGVITAVEKLVMTETSEKETVAVPQEEKCVLEYISAFNDELLASPPVDPASGDPPALESAGAAADNGVERNMDPTSEGGEANLSASASGKPKAAFASRHTPSSPSYYFYQAEDGQCLYLHPVNVRCLVHEYGSLEKSPEWITATVVEISGHSMTEDVRQRHRYLCHLPLTCEFSICELALKPPVISKETLQMFSGEIRKVGLCELCLLL
;
A
#
# COMPACT_ATOMS: atom_id res chain seq x y z
N LEU A 1 26.63 -18.25 3.41
CA LEU A 1 26.88 -16.83 3.04
C LEU A 1 26.59 -15.99 4.26
N TYR A 2 27.41 -15.00 4.56
CA TYR A 2 27.17 -14.06 5.66
C TYR A 2 26.29 -12.90 5.16
N PRO A 3 25.52 -12.22 6.04
CA PRO A 3 24.78 -11.02 5.66
C PRO A 3 25.74 -9.90 5.21
N PRO A 4 25.35 -9.04 4.26
CA PRO A 4 26.23 -8.00 3.72
C PRO A 4 26.47 -6.86 4.72
N THR A 5 27.74 -6.56 5.03
CA THR A 5 28.13 -5.49 5.96
C THR A 5 27.84 -4.10 5.38
N ALA A 6 27.21 -3.23 6.18
CA ALA A 6 26.78 -1.87 5.81
C ALA A 6 26.08 -1.83 4.43
N ALA A 7 25.14 -2.77 4.24
CA ALA A 7 24.66 -3.20 2.94
C ALA A 7 24.17 -2.07 2.02
N LYS A 8 24.52 -2.18 0.73
CA LYS A 8 24.04 -1.30 -0.34
C LYS A 8 23.21 -2.06 -1.36
N ILE A 9 22.00 -1.57 -1.62
CA ILE A 9 21.18 -1.99 -2.76
C ILE A 9 21.55 -1.18 -4.00
N THR A 10 21.55 -1.84 -5.14
CA THR A 10 21.79 -1.27 -6.47
C THR A 10 20.47 -0.99 -7.18
N HIS A 11 20.47 -0.17 -8.24
CA HIS A 11 19.28 0.08 -9.07
C HIS A 11 18.65 -1.22 -9.62
N CYS A 12 19.45 -2.28 -9.83
CA CYS A 12 18.97 -3.59 -10.28
C CYS A 12 18.47 -4.51 -9.14
N GLY A 13 18.20 -3.97 -7.94
CA GLY A 13 17.65 -4.69 -6.78
C GLY A 13 18.65 -5.55 -6.01
N HIS A 14 19.84 -5.79 -6.55
CA HIS A 14 20.85 -6.64 -5.91
C HIS A 14 21.62 -5.91 -4.81
N ILE A 15 21.92 -6.64 -3.72
CA ILE A 15 22.49 -6.11 -2.48
C ILE A 15 23.91 -6.65 -2.27
N PHE A 16 24.83 -5.78 -1.86
CA PHE A 16 26.25 -6.09 -1.63
C PHE A 16 26.77 -5.40 -0.35
N CYS A 17 27.88 -5.89 0.22
CA CYS A 17 28.61 -5.16 1.26
C CYS A 17 29.20 -3.86 0.66
N TRP A 18 29.25 -2.76 1.42
CA TRP A 18 29.71 -1.46 0.88
C TRP A 18 31.15 -1.51 0.36
N ALA A 19 32.10 -2.01 1.17
CA ALA A 19 33.50 -2.14 0.75
C ALA A 19 33.65 -3.01 -0.51
N CYS A 20 32.98 -4.16 -0.55
CA CYS A 20 33.05 -5.09 -1.69
C CYS A 20 32.50 -4.50 -2.99
N ILE A 21 31.43 -3.68 -2.96
CA ILE A 21 30.93 -3.03 -4.17
C ILE A 21 31.80 -1.85 -4.61
N LEU A 22 32.48 -1.15 -3.68
CA LEU A 22 33.49 -0.15 -4.03
C LEU A 22 34.73 -0.79 -4.68
N HIS A 23 35.24 -1.89 -4.12
CA HIS A 23 36.28 -2.69 -4.75
C HIS A 23 35.86 -3.11 -6.16
N TYR A 24 34.71 -3.78 -6.30
CA TYR A 24 34.23 -4.26 -7.59
C TYR A 24 34.09 -3.14 -8.65
N LEU A 25 33.62 -1.96 -8.25
CA LEU A 25 33.54 -0.80 -9.14
C LEU A 25 34.93 -0.23 -9.51
N SER A 26 35.93 -0.28 -8.61
CA SER A 26 37.30 0.17 -8.90
C SER A 26 38.09 -0.73 -9.86
N LEU A 27 37.65 -1.97 -10.08
CA LEU A 27 38.26 -2.88 -11.06
C LEU A 27 37.96 -2.48 -12.52
N GLY A 28 37.03 -1.53 -12.74
CA GLY A 28 36.67 -1.01 -14.05
C GLY A 28 37.19 0.39 -14.32
N GLU A 29 37.69 0.63 -15.54
CA GLU A 29 38.06 1.97 -16.03
C GLU A 29 36.86 2.94 -16.20
N LYS A 30 35.63 2.44 -16.00
CA LYS A 30 34.38 3.15 -16.26
C LYS A 30 33.71 3.57 -14.97
N THR A 31 32.89 4.61 -15.04
CA THR A 31 32.02 5.09 -13.94
C THR A 31 30.90 4.10 -13.55
N TRP A 32 30.87 2.91 -14.17
CA TRP A 32 29.90 1.85 -13.95
C TRP A 32 30.49 0.47 -14.25
N SER A 33 29.95 -0.56 -13.60
CA SER A 33 30.22 -1.97 -13.91
C SER A 33 28.91 -2.76 -14.06
N LYS A 34 28.98 -3.95 -14.65
CA LYS A 34 27.83 -4.87 -14.73
C LYS A 34 27.59 -5.55 -13.38
N CYS A 35 26.33 -5.75 -13.00
CA CYS A 35 25.98 -6.53 -11.82
C CYS A 35 26.50 -7.98 -11.98
N PRO A 36 27.27 -8.53 -11.01
CA PRO A 36 27.72 -9.92 -11.07
C PRO A 36 26.60 -10.96 -11.09
N ILE A 37 25.36 -10.58 -10.75
CA ILE A 37 24.22 -11.48 -10.59
C ILE A 37 23.25 -11.41 -11.79
N CYS A 38 22.96 -10.20 -12.31
CA CYS A 38 22.00 -10.01 -13.40
C CYS A 38 22.52 -9.19 -14.61
N TYR A 39 23.81 -8.84 -14.63
CA TYR A 39 24.49 -8.06 -15.68
C TYR A 39 23.98 -6.63 -15.96
N GLY A 40 22.92 -6.17 -15.30
CA GLY A 40 22.46 -4.77 -15.37
C GLY A 40 23.48 -3.77 -14.82
N SER A 41 23.43 -2.51 -15.26
CA SER A 41 24.42 -1.49 -14.90
C SER A 41 24.35 -1.05 -13.42
N ILE A 42 25.50 -0.93 -12.77
CA ILE A 42 25.67 -0.36 -11.43
C ILE A 42 26.56 0.88 -11.52
N HIS A 43 26.06 2.04 -11.06
CA HIS A 43 26.89 3.22 -10.78
C HIS A 43 27.02 3.43 -9.28
N LYS A 44 28.17 3.94 -8.83
CA LYS A 44 28.44 4.30 -7.42
C LYS A 44 27.37 5.23 -6.82
N LYS A 45 26.96 6.25 -7.57
CA LYS A 45 25.92 7.25 -7.18
C LYS A 45 24.51 6.67 -6.97
N ASP A 46 24.23 5.50 -7.54
CA ASP A 46 22.89 4.89 -7.50
C ASP A 46 22.75 3.94 -6.29
N LEU A 47 23.85 3.64 -5.59
CA LEU A 47 23.85 2.83 -4.37
C LEU A 47 23.03 3.51 -3.27
N LYS A 48 22.14 2.74 -2.62
CA LYS A 48 21.36 3.18 -1.46
C LYS A 48 21.61 2.26 -0.27
N SER A 49 21.61 2.83 0.94
CA SER A 49 21.60 2.06 2.18
C SER A 49 20.37 1.14 2.24
N VAL A 50 20.56 -0.10 2.66
CA VAL A 50 19.48 -1.07 2.84
C VAL A 50 19.73 -1.89 4.11
N VAL A 51 18.66 -2.28 4.79
CA VAL A 51 18.69 -3.25 5.89
C VAL A 51 17.76 -4.40 5.51
N ALA A 52 18.24 -5.63 5.60
CA ALA A 52 17.39 -6.81 5.46
C ALA A 52 16.61 -7.01 6.76
N LEU A 53 15.28 -6.91 6.70
CA LEU A 53 14.40 -7.19 7.83
C LEU A 53 13.88 -8.62 7.72
N GLU A 54 14.14 -9.44 8.74
CA GLU A 54 13.56 -10.77 8.82
C GLU A 54 12.06 -10.67 9.15
N THR A 55 11.25 -11.34 8.35
CA THR A 55 9.78 -11.29 8.39
C THR A 55 9.23 -12.68 8.68
N ARG A 56 8.23 -12.80 9.56
CA ARG A 56 7.68 -14.10 9.98
C ARG A 56 6.97 -14.79 8.80
N GLN A 57 7.50 -15.94 8.38
CA GLN A 57 6.83 -16.81 7.42
C GLN A 57 5.73 -17.61 8.13
N TYR A 58 4.48 -17.19 7.97
CA TYR A 58 3.32 -17.90 8.52
C TYR A 58 3.04 -19.20 7.75
N ALA A 59 2.69 -20.26 8.48
CA ALA A 59 2.31 -21.56 7.93
C ALA A 59 0.85 -21.95 8.29
N ILE A 60 0.32 -22.99 7.65
CA ILE A 60 -0.95 -23.60 8.07
C ILE A 60 -0.75 -24.21 9.47
N GLY A 61 -1.65 -23.90 10.40
CA GLY A 61 -1.55 -24.28 11.82
C GLY A 61 -0.92 -23.21 12.71
N ASP A 62 -0.32 -22.15 12.17
CA ASP A 62 0.16 -21.02 12.97
C ASP A 62 -0.98 -20.23 13.61
N THR A 63 -0.75 -19.69 14.81
CA THR A 63 -1.57 -18.60 15.35
C THR A 63 -1.09 -17.26 14.79
N ILE A 64 -2.03 -16.45 14.31
CA ILE A 64 -1.83 -15.10 13.78
C ILE A 64 -2.87 -14.14 14.37
N THR A 65 -2.47 -12.89 14.62
CA THR A 65 -3.40 -11.78 14.90
C THR A 65 -3.53 -10.90 13.67
N MET A 66 -4.75 -10.42 13.43
CA MET A 66 -5.10 -9.46 12.39
C MET A 66 -5.70 -8.21 13.03
N HIS A 67 -5.34 -7.03 12.53
CA HIS A 67 -5.96 -5.75 12.88
C HIS A 67 -7.02 -5.35 11.86
N LEU A 68 -8.10 -4.74 12.35
CA LEU A 68 -9.13 -4.10 11.53
C LEU A 68 -8.57 -2.79 10.97
N MET A 69 -8.29 -2.78 9.68
CA MET A 69 -7.78 -1.65 8.92
C MET A 69 -8.92 -0.83 8.34
N GLN A 70 -8.68 0.47 8.17
CA GLN A 70 -9.55 1.41 7.48
C GLN A 70 -8.78 2.17 6.39
N ARG A 71 -9.41 2.34 5.22
CA ARG A 71 -8.90 3.17 4.11
C ARG A 71 -10.02 4.05 3.55
N LYS A 72 -9.85 5.38 3.59
CA LYS A 72 -10.79 6.33 2.96
C LYS A 72 -10.80 6.11 1.43
N LYS A 73 -11.98 6.11 0.78
CA LYS A 73 -12.06 6.05 -0.69
C LYS A 73 -11.28 7.23 -1.30
N GLY A 74 -10.42 6.94 -2.27
CA GLY A 74 -9.48 7.89 -2.87
C GLY A 74 -8.09 7.92 -2.22
N ALA A 75 -7.95 7.62 -0.93
CA ALA A 75 -6.66 7.67 -0.24
C ALA A 75 -5.84 6.39 -0.44
N LEU A 76 -4.54 6.51 -0.70
CA LEU A 76 -3.61 5.37 -0.77
C LEU A 76 -3.14 4.88 0.62
N MET A 77 -3.41 5.61 1.69
CA MET A 77 -3.06 5.19 3.06
C MET A 77 -4.15 4.30 3.67
N ALA A 78 -3.75 3.10 4.12
CA ALA A 78 -4.52 2.25 5.00
C ALA A 78 -3.85 2.20 6.38
N LEU A 79 -4.65 2.28 7.45
CA LEU A 79 -4.17 2.29 8.84
C LEU A 79 -5.11 1.47 9.73
N PRO A 80 -4.67 0.97 10.90
CA PRO A 80 -5.57 0.39 11.89
C PRO A 80 -6.69 1.38 12.24
N LYS A 81 -7.92 0.89 12.36
CA LYS A 81 -9.12 1.74 12.60
C LYS A 81 -8.96 2.59 13.86
N SER A 82 -8.41 2.02 14.94
CA SER A 82 -8.13 2.70 16.21
C SER A 82 -7.03 3.77 16.12
N ALA A 83 -6.13 3.67 15.13
CA ALA A 83 -5.08 4.66 14.91
C ALA A 83 -5.57 5.92 14.18
N LEU A 84 -6.67 5.84 13.43
CA LEU A 84 -6.99 6.80 12.37
C LEU A 84 -7.37 8.21 12.87
N ALA A 85 -7.58 8.38 14.18
CA ALA A 85 -7.81 9.67 14.83
C ALA A 85 -6.52 10.38 15.31
N HIS A 86 -5.36 9.71 15.27
CA HIS A 86 -4.12 10.15 15.93
C HIS A 86 -2.89 10.24 15.02
N VAL A 87 -3.01 9.87 13.74
CA VAL A 87 -1.92 10.01 12.76
C VAL A 87 -1.97 11.40 12.13
N GLU A 88 -1.15 12.30 12.65
CA GLU A 88 -0.67 13.44 11.86
C GLU A 88 0.10 12.91 10.64
N GLN A 89 -0.05 13.57 9.49
CA GLN A 89 0.60 13.18 8.24
C GLN A 89 1.70 14.20 7.94
N PRO A 90 2.88 13.79 7.43
CA PRO A 90 3.25 12.42 7.03
C PRO A 90 3.70 11.51 8.19
N ILE A 91 3.73 10.19 7.97
CA ILE A 91 4.22 9.21 8.97
C ILE A 91 5.76 9.22 9.00
N HIS A 92 6.35 9.31 10.19
CA HIS A 92 7.79 9.39 10.39
C HIS A 92 8.46 8.05 10.71
N LEU A 93 9.79 8.01 10.51
CA LEU A 93 10.63 6.85 10.79
C LEU A 93 10.77 6.62 12.30
N GLY A 94 10.05 5.62 12.80
CA GLY A 94 10.00 5.26 14.23
C GLY A 94 8.61 5.42 14.85
N ASP A 95 7.63 5.97 14.13
CA ASP A 95 6.26 6.14 14.58
C ASP A 95 5.56 4.78 14.75
N LYS A 96 5.74 4.13 15.89
CA LYS A 96 5.04 2.88 16.22
C LYS A 96 3.70 3.23 16.89
N PRO A 97 2.58 2.57 16.51
CA PRO A 97 2.49 1.35 15.69
C PRO A 97 2.18 1.59 14.18
N HIS A 98 2.34 2.79 13.65
CA HIS A 98 1.80 3.15 12.32
C HIS A 98 2.77 2.87 11.16
N SER A 99 4.06 3.12 11.37
CA SER A 99 5.14 3.01 10.38
C SER A 99 5.21 1.66 9.66
N GLN A 100 4.98 0.54 10.37
CA GLN A 100 4.96 -0.81 9.80
C GLN A 100 3.88 -1.05 8.73
N TYR A 101 2.81 -0.23 8.68
CA TYR A 101 1.77 -0.31 7.66
C TYR A 101 2.03 0.65 6.48
N SER A 102 3.05 1.50 6.56
CA SER A 102 3.40 2.46 5.50
C SER A 102 4.57 1.97 4.66
N LYS A 103 4.49 2.17 3.35
CA LYS A 103 5.59 1.89 2.41
C LYS A 103 6.54 3.08 2.22
N LEU A 104 6.18 4.25 2.76
CA LEU A 104 6.97 5.48 2.75
C LEU A 104 6.97 6.10 4.15
N LEU A 105 8.13 6.53 4.63
CA LEU A 105 8.34 7.13 5.94
C LEU A 105 9.22 8.37 5.79
N LEU A 106 8.91 9.45 6.52
CA LEU A 106 9.80 10.60 6.61
C LEU A 106 10.79 10.43 7.77
N ALA A 107 12.08 10.44 7.47
CA ALA A 107 13.13 10.52 8.48
C ALA A 107 13.59 11.98 8.61
N SER A 108 13.65 12.51 9.83
CA SER A 108 14.39 13.75 10.11
C SER A 108 15.90 13.49 10.03
N GLU A 109 16.71 14.54 9.84
CA GLU A 109 18.18 14.43 9.85
C GLU A 109 18.68 13.67 11.09
N ALA A 110 18.16 13.99 12.27
CA ALA A 110 18.47 13.31 13.53
C ALA A 110 18.15 11.80 13.50
N GLN A 111 17.04 11.40 12.89
CA GLN A 111 16.68 9.99 12.70
C GLN A 111 17.62 9.31 11.69
N VAL A 112 17.97 9.95 10.58
CA VAL A 112 18.94 9.42 9.59
C VAL A 112 20.33 9.24 10.22
N LEU A 113 20.77 10.20 11.03
CA LEU A 113 22.04 10.16 11.76
C LEU A 113 22.08 9.00 12.76
N GLN A 114 21.04 8.86 13.59
CA GLN A 114 20.99 7.84 14.65
C GLN A 114 20.71 6.42 14.12
N GLN A 115 19.82 6.27 13.13
CA GLN A 115 19.31 4.95 12.70
C GLN A 115 19.93 4.43 11.40
N VAL A 116 20.70 5.27 10.67
CA VAL A 116 21.34 4.86 9.40
C VAL A 116 22.83 5.19 9.35
N ILE A 117 23.24 6.41 9.73
CA ILE A 117 24.67 6.79 9.71
C ILE A 117 25.43 6.02 10.80
N LEU A 118 24.95 6.04 12.04
CA LEU A 118 25.64 5.41 13.19
C LEU A 118 25.76 3.88 13.04
N GLU A 119 24.68 3.20 12.62
CA GLU A 119 24.68 1.75 12.40
C GLU A 119 25.68 1.34 11.29
N GLU A 120 25.68 2.05 10.15
CA GLU A 120 26.68 1.79 9.09
C GLU A 120 28.11 2.08 9.56
N LYS A 121 28.29 3.09 10.42
CA LYS A 121 29.60 3.48 10.98
C LYS A 121 30.12 2.42 11.93
N MET A 122 29.27 1.87 12.80
CA MET A 122 29.60 0.75 13.68
C MET A 122 29.91 -0.52 12.88
N ALA A 123 29.12 -0.86 11.86
CA ALA A 123 29.35 -2.03 11.02
C ALA A 123 30.68 -1.95 10.23
N LEU A 124 30.99 -0.79 9.63
CA LEU A 124 32.24 -0.58 8.91
C LEU A 124 33.47 -0.54 9.84
N LEU A 125 33.36 0.04 11.03
CA LEU A 125 34.46 0.05 12.00
C LEU A 125 34.75 -1.36 12.56
N HIS A 126 33.74 -2.21 12.72
CA HIS A 126 33.93 -3.63 13.07
C HIS A 126 34.68 -4.36 11.96
N GLN A 127 34.20 -4.25 10.72
CA GLN A 127 34.86 -4.87 9.56
C GLN A 127 36.31 -4.37 9.40
N TYR A 128 36.56 -3.07 9.62
CA TYR A 128 37.92 -2.53 9.57
C TYR A 128 38.83 -3.15 10.64
N GLU A 129 38.38 -3.30 11.88
CA GLU A 129 39.21 -3.89 12.94
C GLU A 129 39.57 -5.36 12.65
N GLU A 130 38.69 -6.11 11.97
CA GLU A 130 38.94 -7.48 11.50
C GLU A 130 39.83 -7.55 10.24
N GLU A 131 39.63 -6.65 9.27
CA GLU A 131 40.20 -6.75 7.92
C GLU A 131 41.33 -5.75 7.61
N LYS A 132 41.69 -4.84 8.52
CA LYS A 132 42.79 -3.83 8.38
C LYS A 132 44.17 -4.35 7.98
N HIS A 133 44.41 -5.65 8.09
CA HIS A 133 45.67 -6.31 7.70
C HIS A 133 45.59 -6.97 6.32
N THR A 134 44.48 -6.80 5.61
CA THR A 134 44.21 -7.32 4.26
C THR A 134 44.25 -6.18 3.22
N PRO A 135 44.39 -6.47 1.91
CA PRO A 135 44.27 -5.45 0.87
C PRO A 135 42.86 -4.83 0.76
N GLU A 136 41.82 -5.43 1.36
CA GLU A 136 40.45 -4.90 1.32
C GLU A 136 40.27 -3.65 2.22
N ALA A 137 41.18 -3.42 3.16
CA ALA A 137 41.13 -2.33 4.14
C ALA A 137 40.85 -0.96 3.52
N CYS A 138 41.49 -0.64 2.38
CA CYS A 138 41.33 0.65 1.71
C CYS A 138 39.91 0.88 1.14
N PHE A 139 39.16 -0.19 0.85
CA PHE A 139 37.76 -0.08 0.40
C PHE A 139 36.80 0.09 1.59
N ILE A 140 37.17 -0.40 2.78
CA ILE A 140 36.46 -0.10 4.04
C ILE A 140 36.73 1.35 4.46
N GLU A 141 37.98 1.81 4.35
CA GLU A 141 38.34 3.23 4.56
C GLU A 141 37.59 4.16 3.58
N ALA A 142 37.47 3.77 2.30
CA ALA A 142 36.68 4.51 1.32
C ALA A 142 35.19 4.59 1.70
N ALA A 143 34.59 3.48 2.14
CA ALA A 143 33.21 3.46 2.63
C ALA A 143 33.04 4.33 3.91
N LEU A 144 34.00 4.30 4.83
CA LEU A 144 34.01 5.15 6.03
C LEU A 144 34.13 6.64 5.68
N GLN A 145 34.92 7.00 4.67
CA GLN A 145 35.05 8.37 4.21
C GLN A 145 33.78 8.84 3.49
N GLU A 146 33.18 8.04 2.60
CA GLU A 146 31.87 8.35 2.00
C GLU A 146 30.75 8.50 3.05
N LEU A 147 30.79 7.68 4.10
CA LEU A 147 29.83 7.78 5.21
C LEU A 147 30.03 9.06 6.03
N LYS A 148 31.28 9.44 6.30
CA LYS A 148 31.64 10.70 6.95
C LYS A 148 31.28 11.92 6.11
N ASP A 149 31.41 11.83 4.78
CA ASP A 149 30.95 12.87 3.87
C ASP A 149 29.43 12.99 3.92
N ARG A 150 28.68 11.87 3.95
CA ARG A 150 27.22 11.87 4.13
C ARG A 150 26.77 12.42 5.49
N GLU A 151 27.51 12.10 6.55
CA GLU A 151 27.34 12.65 7.90
C GLU A 151 27.57 14.17 7.90
N GLY A 152 28.59 14.65 7.18
CA GLY A 152 28.87 16.08 7.01
C GLY A 152 27.76 16.86 6.33
N HIS A 153 27.23 16.38 5.20
CA HIS A 153 26.15 17.06 4.47
C HIS A 153 24.88 17.23 5.34
N LEU A 154 24.52 16.18 6.10
CA LEU A 154 23.41 16.19 7.06
C LEU A 154 23.63 17.12 8.28
N MET A 155 24.84 17.67 8.45
CA MET A 155 25.16 18.66 9.49
C MET A 155 25.30 20.08 8.91
N THR A 156 25.28 20.25 7.59
CA THR A 156 25.41 21.56 6.92
C THR A 156 24.12 22.04 6.26
N ASP A 157 23.28 21.14 5.75
CA ASP A 157 21.97 21.49 5.18
C ASP A 157 20.93 21.69 6.30
N GLY A 158 20.98 22.87 6.95
CA GLY A 158 19.98 23.26 7.93
C GLY A 158 18.65 23.65 7.27
N ASP A 159 17.66 22.75 7.37
CA ASP A 159 16.26 22.90 6.94
C ASP A 159 16.01 23.10 5.43
N VAL A 160 15.50 22.05 4.77
CA VAL A 160 15.06 22.06 3.37
C VAL A 160 13.55 21.74 3.27
N PRO A 161 12.65 22.74 3.42
CA PRO A 161 11.20 22.52 3.44
C PRO A 161 10.62 21.82 2.19
N GLY A 162 11.31 21.91 1.05
CA GLY A 162 10.83 21.42 -0.24
C GLY A 162 10.53 19.91 -0.30
N VAL A 163 11.20 19.07 0.51
CA VAL A 163 10.97 17.62 0.51
C VAL A 163 9.67 17.26 1.23
N ILE A 164 9.38 17.91 2.35
CA ILE A 164 8.14 17.71 3.12
C ILE A 164 6.95 18.13 2.26
N THR A 165 6.98 19.35 1.70
CA THR A 165 5.91 19.86 0.82
C THR A 165 5.71 19.01 -0.45
N ALA A 166 6.76 18.38 -0.99
CA ALA A 166 6.61 17.46 -2.12
C ALA A 166 5.84 16.18 -1.73
N VAL A 167 6.11 15.61 -0.55
CA VAL A 167 5.42 14.41 -0.05
C VAL A 167 3.99 14.74 0.40
N GLU A 168 3.77 15.85 1.08
CA GLU A 168 2.42 16.35 1.43
C GLU A 168 1.54 16.51 0.18
N LYS A 169 2.09 17.09 -0.90
CA LYS A 169 1.38 17.26 -2.17
C LYS A 169 0.99 15.92 -2.81
N LEU A 170 1.89 14.93 -2.79
CA LEU A 170 1.60 13.56 -3.25
C LEU A 170 0.54 12.83 -2.40
N VAL A 171 0.40 13.20 -1.12
CA VAL A 171 -0.61 12.64 -0.21
C VAL A 171 -1.98 13.34 -0.33
N MET A 172 -2.01 14.62 -0.75
CA MET A 172 -3.21 15.47 -0.67
C MET A 172 -3.88 15.86 -1.99
N THR A 173 -3.24 15.77 -3.17
CA THR A 173 -3.83 16.31 -4.41
C THR A 173 -4.06 15.31 -5.56
N GLU A 174 -5.28 14.77 -5.65
CA GLU A 174 -5.97 14.57 -6.93
C GLU A 174 -7.35 15.26 -6.85
N THR A 175 -7.37 16.56 -7.15
CA THR A 175 -8.60 17.34 -7.33
C THR A 175 -8.53 18.05 -8.68
N SER A 176 -9.16 17.47 -9.71
CA SER A 176 -9.27 18.10 -11.02
C SER A 176 -10.15 19.34 -10.91
N GLU A 177 -9.54 20.52 -11.08
CA GLU A 177 -10.30 21.71 -11.47
C GLU A 177 -10.83 21.50 -12.89
N LYS A 178 -12.10 21.84 -13.12
CA LYS A 178 -12.72 21.96 -14.45
C LYS A 178 -13.70 23.12 -14.44
N GLU A 179 -13.41 24.16 -15.22
CA GLU A 179 -14.42 25.17 -15.56
C GLU A 179 -15.51 24.57 -16.46
N THR A 180 -16.68 25.20 -16.43
CA THR A 180 -17.95 24.60 -16.88
C THR A 180 -18.46 25.14 -18.20
N VAL A 181 -18.65 24.27 -19.20
CA VAL A 181 -19.66 24.42 -20.27
C VAL A 181 -20.25 23.03 -20.57
N ALA A 182 -21.56 22.95 -20.84
CA ALA A 182 -22.27 21.71 -21.25
C ALA A 182 -22.09 21.44 -22.77
N VAL A 183 -22.35 20.27 -23.38
CA VAL A 183 -23.54 19.37 -23.38
C VAL A 183 -23.06 17.94 -23.79
N PRO A 184 -23.73 16.82 -23.45
CA PRO A 184 -23.07 15.50 -23.42
C PRO A 184 -23.27 14.62 -24.67
N GLN A 185 -22.31 13.72 -24.89
CA GLN A 185 -22.50 12.41 -25.54
C GLN A 185 -21.51 11.38 -24.95
N GLU A 186 -21.76 10.08 -25.17
CA GLU A 186 -21.10 8.99 -24.44
C GLU A 186 -19.78 8.52 -25.07
N GLU A 187 -18.67 8.58 -24.32
CA GLU A 187 -17.43 7.86 -24.67
C GLU A 187 -16.84 7.14 -23.44
N LYS A 188 -16.22 5.97 -23.68
CA LYS A 188 -15.59 5.17 -22.63
C LYS A 188 -14.28 5.83 -22.19
N CYS A 189 -14.16 6.13 -20.90
CA CYS A 189 -12.86 6.46 -20.31
C CYS A 189 -11.97 5.22 -20.23
N VAL A 190 -11.26 4.94 -21.33
CA VAL A 190 -10.09 4.06 -21.31
C VAL A 190 -8.95 4.86 -20.70
N LEU A 191 -8.55 4.51 -19.47
CA LEU A 191 -7.33 5.04 -18.85
C LEU A 191 -6.13 4.37 -19.52
N GLU A 192 -5.68 4.94 -20.63
CA GLU A 192 -4.47 4.51 -21.32
C GLU A 192 -3.23 4.84 -20.47
N TYR A 193 -2.65 3.81 -19.87
CA TYR A 193 -1.50 3.94 -18.97
C TYR A 193 -0.22 4.16 -19.79
N ILE A 194 0.24 5.41 -19.84
CA ILE A 194 1.52 5.76 -20.46
C ILE A 194 2.66 5.17 -19.62
N SER A 195 3.39 4.22 -20.19
CA SER A 195 4.50 3.51 -19.53
C SER A 195 5.67 4.46 -19.22
N ALA A 196 6.15 4.42 -17.98
CA ALA A 196 7.26 5.24 -17.47
C ALA A 196 8.66 4.88 -18.03
N PHE A 197 8.72 4.17 -19.15
CA PHE A 197 9.95 3.76 -19.85
C PHE A 197 9.94 4.10 -21.35
N ASN A 198 8.92 4.80 -21.86
CA ASN A 198 8.77 5.03 -23.29
C ASN A 198 9.40 6.34 -23.75
N ASP A 199 10.74 6.39 -23.74
CA ASP A 199 11.52 7.43 -24.42
C ASP A 199 12.60 6.80 -25.30
N GLU A 200 12.99 7.49 -26.37
CA GLU A 200 13.91 7.05 -27.44
C GLU A 200 13.61 5.73 -28.20
N LEU A 201 12.90 5.84 -29.33
CA LEU A 201 13.39 5.26 -30.61
C LEU A 201 12.69 5.94 -31.80
N LEU A 202 13.46 6.58 -32.69
CA LEU A 202 12.91 7.39 -33.79
C LEU A 202 12.91 6.66 -35.15
N ALA A 203 11.75 6.77 -35.82
CA ALA A 203 11.53 6.81 -37.26
C ALA A 203 11.90 5.60 -38.17
N SER A 204 10.91 5.13 -38.95
CA SER A 204 10.96 5.01 -40.42
C SER A 204 9.48 4.85 -40.96
N PRO A 205 9.16 4.86 -42.29
CA PRO A 205 7.91 5.48 -42.79
C PRO A 205 6.75 4.51 -43.13
N PRO A 206 5.54 5.03 -43.49
CA PRO A 206 4.33 4.22 -43.65
C PRO A 206 4.14 3.54 -45.02
N VAL A 207 3.30 2.51 -45.04
CA VAL A 207 2.67 1.92 -46.23
C VAL A 207 1.23 1.48 -45.89
N ASP A 208 0.31 1.67 -46.83
CA ASP A 208 -1.15 1.60 -46.65
C ASP A 208 -1.78 0.21 -46.96
N PRO A 209 -3.08 -0.03 -46.67
CA PRO A 209 -3.57 -1.35 -46.26
C PRO A 209 -4.21 -2.23 -47.35
N ALA A 210 -4.45 -3.52 -47.00
CA ALA A 210 -5.30 -4.44 -47.77
C ALA A 210 -6.06 -5.46 -46.89
N SER A 211 -7.39 -5.34 -46.87
CA SER A 211 -8.45 -6.38 -46.84
C SER A 211 -8.21 -7.79 -46.23
N GLY A 212 -9.14 -8.23 -45.36
CA GLY A 212 -9.36 -9.65 -45.03
C GLY A 212 -10.50 -9.89 -44.03
N ASP A 213 -11.66 -10.37 -44.49
CA ASP A 213 -12.87 -10.61 -43.68
C ASP A 213 -12.95 -12.04 -43.06
N PRO A 214 -13.86 -12.32 -42.10
CA PRO A 214 -13.79 -13.46 -41.17
C PRO A 214 -14.60 -14.72 -41.57
N PRO A 215 -14.61 -15.75 -40.71
CA PRO A 215 -15.88 -16.23 -40.13
C PRO A 215 -15.81 -16.33 -38.58
N ALA A 216 -16.86 -16.17 -37.75
CA ALA A 216 -18.33 -16.29 -37.86
C ALA A 216 -18.93 -17.64 -37.42
N LEU A 217 -19.64 -17.62 -36.27
CA LEU A 217 -20.66 -18.55 -35.73
C LEU A 217 -21.16 -17.89 -34.41
N GLU A 218 -22.41 -17.43 -34.20
CA GLU A 218 -23.77 -18.00 -34.39
C GLU A 218 -24.16 -19.12 -33.39
N SER A 219 -25.35 -19.14 -32.77
CA SER A 219 -26.45 -18.15 -32.65
C SER A 219 -27.48 -18.55 -31.53
N ALA A 220 -28.55 -17.75 -31.36
CA ALA A 220 -29.74 -17.92 -30.49
C ALA A 220 -29.53 -17.86 -28.95
N GLY A 221 -30.50 -17.40 -28.13
CA GLY A 221 -31.87 -16.89 -28.36
C GLY A 221 -32.84 -17.36 -27.26
N ALA A 222 -33.94 -16.69 -26.88
CA ALA A 222 -34.50 -15.38 -27.27
C ALA A 222 -35.64 -14.95 -26.28
N ALA A 223 -36.08 -13.68 -26.33
CA ALA A 223 -37.42 -13.14 -25.94
C ALA A 223 -37.90 -13.30 -24.46
N ALA A 224 -38.68 -12.40 -23.83
CA ALA A 224 -39.18 -11.02 -24.08
C ALA A 224 -39.55 -10.40 -22.69
N ASP A 225 -40.38 -9.37 -22.41
CA ASP A 225 -41.39 -8.57 -23.18
C ASP A 225 -41.69 -7.20 -22.48
N ASN A 226 -42.65 -6.44 -23.03
CA ASN A 226 -43.49 -5.31 -22.51
C ASN A 226 -43.35 -4.79 -21.04
N GLY A 227 -43.63 -3.50 -20.73
CA GLY A 227 -44.21 -2.41 -21.55
C GLY A 227 -44.45 -1.07 -20.80
N VAL A 228 -45.16 -0.13 -21.43
CA VAL A 228 -45.44 1.29 -21.01
C VAL A 228 -46.78 1.45 -20.22
N GLU A 229 -47.19 2.58 -19.59
CA GLU A 229 -46.88 4.03 -19.73
C GLU A 229 -47.15 4.86 -18.42
N ARG A 230 -46.60 6.08 -18.34
CA ARG A 230 -47.17 7.34 -17.74
C ARG A 230 -47.29 7.68 -16.22
N ASN A 231 -46.81 8.90 -15.93
CA ASN A 231 -47.31 10.01 -15.08
C ASN A 231 -48.54 9.81 -14.15
N MET A 232 -48.47 10.31 -12.91
CA MET A 232 -49.01 11.64 -12.51
C MET A 232 -48.74 12.02 -11.03
N ASP A 233 -48.37 13.29 -10.82
CA ASP A 233 -48.53 14.11 -9.59
C ASP A 233 -49.96 14.77 -9.66
N PRO A 234 -50.57 15.51 -8.68
CA PRO A 234 -49.93 16.21 -7.54
C PRO A 234 -50.74 16.44 -6.23
N THR A 235 -50.12 17.14 -5.26
CA THR A 235 -50.76 17.92 -4.15
C THR A 235 -51.59 17.13 -3.10
N SER A 236 -52.14 17.65 -1.99
CA SER A 236 -52.20 18.99 -1.35
C SER A 236 -52.27 18.83 0.21
N GLU A 237 -52.24 19.82 1.13
CA GLU A 237 -52.13 21.29 1.13
C GLU A 237 -51.81 21.84 2.56
N GLY A 238 -51.57 23.16 2.68
CA GLY A 238 -51.79 23.94 3.93
C GLY A 238 -50.62 24.07 4.93
N GLY A 239 -50.41 25.22 5.60
CA GLY A 239 -51.04 26.53 5.41
C GLY A 239 -50.79 27.52 6.56
N GLU A 240 -50.58 28.81 6.23
CA GLU A 240 -50.84 30.02 7.05
C GLU A 240 -50.10 30.22 8.42
N ALA A 241 -49.87 31.43 8.96
CA ALA A 241 -49.66 32.77 8.40
C ALA A 241 -49.07 33.74 9.48
N ASN A 242 -48.71 34.96 9.04
CA ASN A 242 -48.64 36.24 9.80
C ASN A 242 -47.44 36.67 10.69
N LEU A 243 -46.73 37.68 10.16
CA LEU A 243 -46.53 39.05 10.69
C LEU A 243 -45.62 39.38 11.93
N SER A 244 -44.40 39.83 11.59
CA SER A 244 -43.90 41.22 11.84
C SER A 244 -43.11 41.62 13.12
N ALA A 245 -42.36 42.72 12.98
CA ALA A 245 -41.80 43.65 14.00
C ALA A 245 -40.51 43.31 14.78
N SER A 246 -39.37 43.62 14.14
CA SER A 246 -38.22 44.40 14.66
C SER A 246 -37.81 44.41 16.15
N ALA A 247 -36.59 43.91 16.46
CA ALA A 247 -35.70 44.47 17.49
C ALA A 247 -34.22 44.10 17.25
N SER A 248 -33.28 44.90 17.76
CA SER A 248 -31.83 44.74 17.53
C SER A 248 -31.16 43.73 18.48
N GLY A 249 -30.23 42.92 17.95
CA GLY A 249 -29.30 42.13 18.77
C GLY A 249 -28.25 41.39 17.92
N LYS A 250 -26.96 41.54 18.25
CA LYS A 250 -25.87 40.72 17.67
C LYS A 250 -25.45 39.61 18.62
N PRO A 251 -25.63 38.33 18.26
CA PRO A 251 -24.76 37.25 18.72
C PRO A 251 -23.60 37.05 17.73
N LYS A 252 -22.48 36.51 18.20
CA LYS A 252 -21.40 36.05 17.31
C LYS A 252 -21.91 34.87 16.49
N ALA A 253 -21.57 34.81 15.20
CA ALA A 253 -21.82 33.62 14.40
C ALA A 253 -20.96 32.47 14.94
N ALA A 254 -21.58 31.55 15.67
CA ALA A 254 -20.99 30.23 15.88
C ALA A 254 -20.86 29.58 14.51
N PHE A 255 -19.63 29.21 14.12
CA PHE A 255 -19.41 28.44 12.91
C PHE A 255 -20.02 27.06 13.13
N ALA A 256 -21.28 26.90 12.72
CA ALA A 256 -21.97 25.62 12.74
C ALA A 256 -21.14 24.65 11.91
N SER A 257 -20.49 23.69 12.58
CA SER A 257 -19.65 22.70 11.92
C SER A 257 -20.50 21.96 10.90
N ARG A 258 -20.31 22.28 9.63
CA ARG A 258 -20.91 21.52 8.54
C ARG A 258 -20.26 20.15 8.60
N HIS A 259 -20.97 19.18 9.15
CA HIS A 259 -20.61 17.78 9.00
C HIS A 259 -20.56 17.47 7.50
N THR A 260 -19.36 17.53 6.94
CA THR A 260 -19.10 16.92 5.64
C THR A 260 -19.42 15.44 5.80
N PRO A 261 -20.23 14.85 4.90
CA PRO A 261 -20.49 13.42 4.95
C PRO A 261 -19.14 12.72 4.80
N SER A 262 -18.78 11.89 5.78
CA SER A 262 -17.46 11.25 5.80
C SER A 262 -17.27 10.41 4.55
N SER A 263 -16.18 10.66 3.81
CA SER A 263 -15.89 9.93 2.58
C SER A 263 -15.93 8.42 2.85
N PRO A 264 -16.70 7.64 2.06
CA PRO A 264 -16.95 6.24 2.35
C PRO A 264 -15.62 5.49 2.50
N SER A 265 -15.51 4.70 3.57
CA SER A 265 -14.28 3.98 3.91
C SER A 265 -14.41 2.50 3.59
N TYR A 266 -13.31 1.92 3.13
CA TYR A 266 -13.12 0.48 3.08
C TYR A 266 -12.60 0.00 4.43
N TYR A 267 -13.15 -1.12 4.89
CA TYR A 267 -12.70 -1.84 6.09
C TYR A 267 -12.26 -3.25 5.68
N PHE A 268 -11.17 -3.75 6.28
CA PHE A 268 -10.61 -5.08 6.01
C PHE A 268 -9.67 -5.49 7.14
N TYR A 269 -9.24 -6.75 7.18
CA TYR A 269 -8.27 -7.23 8.17
C TYR A 269 -6.92 -7.52 7.51
N GLN A 270 -5.83 -7.12 8.19
CA GLN A 270 -4.43 -7.33 7.80
C GLN A 270 -3.62 -7.81 9.02
N ALA A 271 -2.54 -8.58 8.80
CA ALA A 271 -1.67 -9.08 9.85
C ALA A 271 -1.09 -7.98 10.78
N GLU A 272 -0.97 -8.29 12.08
CA GLU A 272 -0.54 -7.35 13.14
C GLU A 272 0.89 -6.81 12.98
N ASP A 273 1.70 -7.45 12.14
CA ASP A 273 3.11 -7.13 11.87
C ASP A 273 3.31 -6.25 10.63
N GLY A 274 2.23 -5.85 9.95
CA GLY A 274 2.27 -5.03 8.74
C GLY A 274 2.47 -5.79 7.43
N GLN A 275 2.61 -7.13 7.45
CA GLN A 275 2.71 -7.91 6.23
C GLN A 275 1.49 -7.71 5.31
N CYS A 276 1.69 -7.90 4.00
CA CYS A 276 0.61 -7.87 2.99
C CYS A 276 -0.19 -9.19 3.01
N LEU A 277 -0.68 -9.57 4.19
CA LEU A 277 -1.40 -10.81 4.48
C LEU A 277 -2.78 -10.44 5.06
N TYR A 278 -3.84 -10.84 4.36
CA TYR A 278 -5.21 -10.33 4.55
C TYR A 278 -6.23 -11.45 4.80
N LEU A 279 -7.32 -11.13 5.48
CA LEU A 279 -8.36 -12.10 5.84
C LEU A 279 -9.19 -12.58 4.64
N HIS A 280 -9.46 -13.89 4.56
CA HIS A 280 -10.25 -14.53 3.50
C HIS A 280 -11.73 -14.07 3.47
N PRO A 281 -12.36 -13.90 2.28
CA PRO A 281 -13.74 -13.44 2.17
C PRO A 281 -14.80 -14.28 2.91
N VAL A 282 -14.57 -15.56 3.20
CA VAL A 282 -15.49 -16.36 4.03
C VAL A 282 -15.52 -15.87 5.48
N ASN A 283 -14.36 -15.59 6.07
CA ASN A 283 -14.27 -15.05 7.42
C ASN A 283 -14.83 -13.62 7.48
N VAL A 284 -14.63 -12.83 6.43
CA VAL A 284 -15.30 -11.52 6.28
C VAL A 284 -16.82 -11.67 6.25
N ARG A 285 -17.40 -12.65 5.54
CA ARG A 285 -18.85 -12.92 5.59
C ARG A 285 -19.32 -13.28 7.00
N CYS A 286 -18.57 -14.13 7.71
CA CYS A 286 -18.88 -14.49 9.10
C CYS A 286 -18.90 -13.27 10.03
N LEU A 287 -17.90 -12.39 9.93
CA LEU A 287 -17.81 -11.17 10.74
C LEU A 287 -18.88 -10.13 10.36
N VAL A 288 -19.25 -10.02 9.09
CA VAL A 288 -20.38 -9.18 8.64
C VAL A 288 -21.72 -9.73 9.11
N HIS A 289 -21.89 -11.04 9.21
CA HIS A 289 -23.09 -11.65 9.81
C HIS A 289 -23.17 -11.36 11.31
N GLU A 290 -22.09 -11.65 12.06
CA GLU A 290 -22.04 -11.51 13.52
C GLU A 290 -22.18 -10.04 13.99
N TYR A 291 -21.53 -9.10 13.29
CA TYR A 291 -21.44 -7.69 13.72
C TYR A 291 -22.25 -6.71 12.83
N GLY A 292 -22.91 -7.20 11.78
CA GLY A 292 -23.67 -6.42 10.80
C GLY A 292 -22.83 -5.61 9.79
N SER A 293 -21.58 -5.26 10.12
CA SER A 293 -20.59 -4.71 9.19
C SER A 293 -19.17 -4.85 9.74
N LEU A 294 -18.16 -4.88 8.84
CA LEU A 294 -16.74 -4.90 9.25
C LEU A 294 -16.34 -3.70 10.12
N GLU A 295 -17.00 -2.55 9.96
CA GLU A 295 -16.78 -1.37 10.80
C GLU A 295 -17.12 -1.62 12.29
N LYS A 296 -18.05 -2.55 12.56
CA LYS A 296 -18.50 -2.94 13.90
C LYS A 296 -17.80 -4.20 14.44
N SER A 297 -17.00 -4.87 13.62
CA SER A 297 -16.21 -6.04 14.02
C SER A 297 -15.07 -5.65 14.97
N PRO A 298 -14.48 -6.61 15.72
CA PRO A 298 -13.43 -6.33 16.71
C PRO A 298 -12.19 -5.68 16.10
N GLU A 299 -11.56 -4.75 16.82
CA GLU A 299 -10.37 -4.04 16.31
C GLU A 299 -9.18 -4.96 16.03
N TRP A 300 -9.13 -6.12 16.69
CA TRP A 300 -8.21 -7.21 16.40
C TRP A 300 -8.88 -8.57 16.56
N ILE A 301 -8.41 -9.56 15.81
CA ILE A 301 -8.82 -10.97 15.92
C ILE A 301 -7.56 -11.86 15.90
N THR A 302 -7.50 -12.86 16.78
CA THR A 302 -6.38 -13.82 16.85
C THR A 302 -6.92 -15.24 16.65
N ALA A 303 -6.38 -15.97 15.68
CA ALA A 303 -6.88 -17.30 15.29
C ALA A 303 -5.80 -18.15 14.60
N THR A 304 -6.10 -19.43 14.41
CA THR A 304 -5.23 -20.38 13.69
C THR A 304 -5.42 -20.25 12.18
N VAL A 305 -4.33 -20.24 11.41
CA VAL A 305 -4.34 -20.26 9.94
C VAL A 305 -4.77 -21.63 9.42
N VAL A 306 -5.73 -21.66 8.49
CA VAL A 306 -6.28 -22.86 7.83
C VAL A 306 -5.78 -23.00 6.40
N GLU A 307 -5.69 -21.88 5.68
CA GLU A 307 -5.15 -21.78 4.32
C GLU A 307 -4.41 -20.45 4.17
N ILE A 308 -3.38 -20.42 3.33
CA ILE A 308 -2.76 -19.20 2.80
C ILE A 308 -2.72 -19.32 1.28
N SER A 309 -3.17 -18.28 0.57
CA SER A 309 -3.21 -18.21 -0.88
C SER A 309 -2.48 -16.96 -1.39
N GLY A 310 -1.34 -17.17 -2.07
CA GLY A 310 -0.51 -16.10 -2.63
C GLY A 310 -1.11 -15.52 -3.91
N HIS A 311 -0.98 -14.20 -4.08
CA HIS A 311 -1.59 -13.42 -5.17
C HIS A 311 -0.69 -12.25 -5.57
N SER A 312 -0.59 -11.97 -6.87
CA SER A 312 0.04 -10.77 -7.40
C SER A 312 -1.01 -9.67 -7.68
N MET A 313 -0.68 -8.41 -7.40
CA MET A 313 -1.58 -7.28 -7.65
C MET A 313 -1.58 -6.88 -9.14
N THR A 314 -2.49 -7.46 -9.92
CA THR A 314 -2.79 -7.04 -11.30
C THR A 314 -3.91 -6.00 -11.36
N GLU A 315 -4.15 -5.39 -12.52
CA GLU A 315 -5.24 -4.43 -12.70
C GLU A 315 -6.62 -5.07 -12.44
N ASP A 316 -6.88 -6.28 -12.94
CA ASP A 316 -8.13 -7.02 -12.69
C ASP A 316 -8.30 -7.38 -11.21
N VAL A 317 -7.19 -7.68 -10.52
CA VAL A 317 -7.20 -7.94 -9.07
C VAL A 317 -7.53 -6.65 -8.33
N ARG A 318 -6.94 -5.51 -8.72
CA ARG A 318 -7.16 -4.17 -8.16
C ARG A 318 -8.61 -3.68 -8.32
N GLN A 319 -9.20 -3.88 -9.51
CA GLN A 319 -10.59 -3.51 -9.78
C GLN A 319 -11.62 -4.33 -9.00
N ARG A 320 -11.32 -5.62 -8.73
CA ARG A 320 -12.14 -6.52 -7.90
C ARG A 320 -11.96 -6.24 -6.41
N HIS A 321 -10.71 -6.25 -5.92
CA HIS A 321 -10.36 -6.08 -4.51
C HIS A 321 -10.15 -4.59 -4.17
N ARG A 322 -11.17 -3.75 -4.39
CA ARG A 322 -11.03 -2.29 -4.28
C ARG A 322 -10.54 -1.79 -2.92
N TYR A 323 -10.69 -2.57 -1.85
CA TYR A 323 -10.11 -2.23 -0.55
C TYR A 323 -8.56 -2.23 -0.57
N LEU A 324 -7.96 -3.11 -1.37
CA LEU A 324 -6.51 -3.29 -1.56
C LEU A 324 -5.86 -2.36 -2.61
N CYS A 325 -6.58 -1.37 -3.21
CA CYS A 325 -5.96 -0.43 -4.16
C CYS A 325 -4.83 0.46 -3.58
N HIS A 326 -4.49 0.32 -2.30
CA HIS A 326 -3.28 0.91 -1.70
C HIS A 326 -2.00 0.11 -2.03
N LEU A 327 -2.13 -1.13 -2.49
CA LEU A 327 -1.00 -1.92 -2.96
C LEU A 327 -0.60 -1.49 -4.38
N PRO A 328 0.71 -1.29 -4.65
CA PRO A 328 1.21 -1.11 -6.01
C PRO A 328 0.85 -2.29 -6.92
N LEU A 329 0.84 -2.05 -8.23
CA LEU A 329 0.85 -3.13 -9.21
C LEU A 329 2.11 -4.00 -9.02
N THR A 330 2.01 -5.29 -9.37
CA THR A 330 3.03 -6.33 -9.13
C THR A 330 3.48 -6.47 -7.67
N CYS A 331 2.73 -5.92 -6.70
CA CYS A 331 2.94 -6.24 -5.29
C CYS A 331 2.39 -7.64 -5.02
N GLU A 332 3.24 -8.55 -4.57
CA GLU A 332 2.78 -9.81 -3.99
C GLU A 332 2.06 -9.54 -2.66
N PHE A 333 0.99 -10.30 -2.43
CA PHE A 333 0.21 -10.32 -1.21
C PHE A 333 -0.38 -11.72 -1.00
N SER A 334 -0.95 -11.98 0.17
CA SER A 334 -1.57 -13.26 0.49
C SER A 334 -2.92 -13.07 1.15
N ILE A 335 -3.83 -14.01 0.89
CA ILE A 335 -5.13 -14.09 1.55
C ILE A 335 -5.15 -15.37 2.40
N CYS A 336 -5.42 -15.25 3.70
CA CYS A 336 -5.46 -16.37 4.62
C CYS A 336 -6.85 -16.61 5.22
N GLU A 337 -7.28 -17.88 5.22
CA GLU A 337 -8.47 -18.33 5.93
C GLU A 337 -8.10 -18.66 7.38
N LEU A 338 -8.89 -18.17 8.33
CA LEU A 338 -8.66 -18.35 9.76
C LEU A 338 -9.75 -19.19 10.43
N ALA A 339 -9.35 -20.03 11.37
CA ALA A 339 -10.22 -20.84 12.21
C ALA A 339 -10.87 -19.98 13.31
N LEU A 340 -11.73 -19.04 12.92
CA LEU A 340 -12.50 -18.22 13.84
C LEU A 340 -13.42 -19.09 14.71
N LYS A 341 -13.55 -18.74 15.98
CA LYS A 341 -14.25 -19.50 17.03
C LYS A 341 -14.95 -18.54 18.00
N PRO A 342 -15.91 -19.00 18.82
CA PRO A 342 -16.41 -18.21 19.95
C PRO A 342 -15.25 -17.78 20.86
N PRO A 343 -15.23 -16.54 21.38
CA PRO A 343 -16.29 -15.52 21.30
C PRO A 343 -16.23 -14.58 20.08
N VAL A 344 -15.32 -14.80 19.11
CA VAL A 344 -15.14 -13.91 17.93
C VAL A 344 -16.26 -14.08 16.90
N ILE A 345 -16.84 -15.28 16.79
CA ILE A 345 -18.10 -15.55 16.10
C ILE A 345 -18.90 -16.61 16.86
N SER A 346 -20.22 -16.52 16.82
CA SER A 346 -21.15 -17.45 17.47
C SER A 346 -21.12 -18.85 16.86
N LYS A 347 -21.64 -19.84 17.62
CA LYS A 347 -21.89 -21.19 17.08
C LYS A 347 -22.93 -21.17 15.94
N GLU A 348 -23.84 -20.20 15.92
CA GLU A 348 -24.86 -20.00 14.89
C GLU A 348 -24.24 -19.52 13.56
N THR A 349 -23.43 -18.45 13.60
CA THR A 349 -22.64 -17.99 12.43
C THR A 349 -21.74 -19.11 11.89
N LEU A 350 -21.06 -19.86 12.78
CA LEU A 350 -20.26 -21.02 12.36
C LEU A 350 -21.08 -22.10 11.65
N GLN A 351 -22.30 -22.37 12.12
CA GLN A 351 -23.18 -23.36 11.50
C GLN A 351 -23.69 -22.88 10.14
N MET A 352 -24.03 -21.59 10.00
CA MET A 352 -24.49 -20.98 8.75
C MET A 352 -23.44 -21.08 7.64
N PHE A 353 -22.18 -20.75 7.93
CA PHE A 353 -21.08 -20.77 6.94
C PHE A 353 -20.32 -22.12 6.90
N SER A 354 -20.81 -23.17 7.56
CA SER A 354 -20.12 -24.47 7.70
C SER A 354 -19.86 -25.23 6.39
N GLY A 355 -20.54 -24.87 5.30
CA GLY A 355 -20.27 -25.40 3.95
C GLY A 355 -19.27 -24.57 3.13
N GLU A 356 -18.92 -23.37 3.58
CA GLU A 356 -17.96 -22.47 2.92
C GLU A 356 -16.61 -22.42 3.63
N ILE A 357 -16.62 -22.55 4.97
CA ILE A 357 -15.41 -22.60 5.81
C ILE A 357 -14.71 -23.94 5.60
N ARG A 358 -13.40 -23.92 5.35
CA ARG A 358 -12.60 -25.14 5.36
C ARG A 358 -12.55 -25.70 6.78
N LYS A 359 -13.04 -26.93 6.94
CA LYS A 359 -12.80 -27.70 8.17
C LYS A 359 -11.29 -27.82 8.37
N VAL A 360 -10.79 -27.28 9.49
CA VAL A 360 -9.42 -27.51 9.97
C VAL A 360 -9.17 -29.01 9.99
N GLY A 361 -7.95 -29.46 9.67
CA GLY A 361 -7.53 -30.88 9.73
C GLY A 361 -7.54 -31.52 11.13
N LEU A 362 -8.24 -30.93 12.09
CA LEU A 362 -8.63 -31.56 13.35
C LEU A 362 -9.71 -32.61 13.04
N CYS A 363 -9.44 -33.85 13.45
CA CYS A 363 -10.37 -34.96 13.34
C CYS A 363 -11.75 -34.62 13.95
N GLU A 364 -12.84 -35.22 13.43
CA GLU A 364 -14.23 -34.80 13.66
C GLU A 364 -14.67 -34.72 15.14
N LEU A 365 -13.91 -35.34 16.04
CA LEU A 365 -14.01 -35.22 17.50
C LEU A 365 -14.10 -33.77 18.01
N CYS A 366 -13.45 -32.80 17.35
CA CYS A 366 -13.48 -31.39 17.78
C CYS A 366 -14.80 -30.64 17.48
N LEU A 367 -15.79 -31.28 16.86
CA LEU A 367 -17.16 -30.76 16.70
C LEU A 367 -18.18 -31.41 17.64
N LEU A 368 -17.72 -32.32 18.52
CA LEU A 368 -18.56 -33.10 19.45
C LEU A 368 -18.38 -32.69 20.93
N LEU A 369 -17.78 -31.51 21.18
CA LEU A 369 -17.59 -30.85 22.48
C LEU A 369 -17.90 -29.34 22.36
#